data_AF-A0A2V7XXG2-F1
#
_entry.id   AF-A0A2V7XXG2-F1
#
_cell.length_a   1.000
_cell.length_b   1.000
_cell.length_c   1.000
_cell.angle_alpha   90.00
_cell.angle_beta   90.00
_cell.angle_gamma   90.00
#
_symmetry.space_group_name_H-M   'P 1'
#
loop_
_entity.id
_entity.type
_entity.pdbx_description
1 polymer ?
#
loop_
_entity_poly.entity_id
_entity_poly.type
_entity_poly.pdbx_seq_one_letter_code
_entity_poly.pdbx_strand_id
1 'polypeptide(L)'
;MIVIMTIMMIVVAYTVPRAWSTVVRRDRELQTISIMKQYAKAIDAFENKNHALPVSIAQLKDARQPRFLRGIGDTIDPLTGQVDWLIVTQATAGPSTPAPGLQPPPTSTAPPGIPMKDYAGGPFIGIRPNKNGISLVTLNQAEKYEEWHYTLLDYRNDRAARLAAATRVWQ
;
A
#
# COMPACT_ATOMS: atom_id res chain seq x y z
N MET A 1 -26.88 -10.05 43.43
CA MET A 1 -26.15 -8.90 42.85
C MET A 1 -24.70 -9.24 42.49
N ILE A 2 -23.86 -9.75 43.41
CA ILE A 2 -22.47 -10.17 43.09
C ILE A 2 -22.38 -11.20 41.96
N VAL A 3 -23.26 -12.21 41.95
CA VAL A 3 -23.26 -13.28 40.92
C VAL A 3 -23.56 -12.74 39.51
N ILE A 4 -24.41 -11.72 39.39
CA ILE A 4 -24.76 -11.12 38.10
C ILE A 4 -23.60 -10.29 37.56
N MET A 5 -22.89 -9.54 38.42
CA MET A 5 -21.69 -8.80 38.00
C MET A 5 -20.54 -9.72 37.59
N THR A 6 -20.33 -10.83 38.29
CA THR A 6 -19.28 -11.80 37.92
C THR A 6 -19.57 -12.46 36.57
N ILE A 7 -20.83 -12.79 36.27
CA ILE A 7 -21.21 -13.36 34.98
C ILE A 7 -21.00 -12.34 33.85
N MET A 8 -21.36 -11.08 34.07
CA MET A 8 -21.16 -10.03 33.07
C MET A 8 -19.66 -9.82 32.75
N MET A 9 -18.80 -9.82 33.78
CA MET A 9 -17.35 -9.70 33.59
C MET A 9 -16.75 -10.86 32.76
N ILE A 10 -17.23 -12.09 32.97
CA ILE A 10 -16.78 -13.26 32.20
C ILE A 10 -17.17 -13.15 30.72
N VAL A 11 -18.40 -12.70 30.43
CA VAL A 11 -18.88 -12.51 29.06
C VAL A 11 -18.10 -11.40 28.34
N VAL A 12 -17.82 -10.29 29.01
CA VAL A 12 -17.02 -9.20 28.45
C VAL A 12 -15.58 -9.66 28.19
N ALA A 13 -14.97 -10.38 29.13
CA ALA A 13 -13.60 -10.89 28.98
C ALA A 13 -13.45 -11.84 27.77
N TYR A 14 -14.49 -12.59 27.41
CA TYR A 14 -14.43 -13.53 26.30
C TYR A 14 -14.78 -12.91 24.94
N THR A 15 -15.67 -11.92 24.90
CA THR A 15 -16.16 -11.32 23.64
C THR A 15 -15.26 -10.20 23.11
N VAL A 16 -14.65 -9.42 24.00
CA VAL A 16 -13.78 -8.29 23.65
C VAL A 16 -12.54 -8.69 22.84
N PRO A 17 -11.77 -9.73 23.19
CA PRO A 17 -10.52 -10.06 22.48
C PRO A 17 -10.74 -10.43 21.00
N ARG A 18 -11.86 -11.08 20.67
CA ARG A 18 -12.15 -11.47 19.27
C ARG A 18 -12.52 -10.28 18.39
N ALA A 19 -13.38 -9.39 18.88
CA ALA A 19 -13.78 -8.20 18.14
C ALA A 19 -12.61 -7.21 17.98
N TRP A 20 -11.77 -7.08 19.01
CA TRP A 20 -10.58 -6.21 18.93
C TRP A 20 -9.54 -6.73 17.95
N SER A 21 -9.33 -8.05 17.86
CA SER A 21 -8.36 -8.62 16.92
C SER A 21 -8.65 -8.28 15.45
N THR A 22 -9.93 -8.29 15.04
CA THR A 22 -10.32 -7.94 13.67
C THR A 22 -10.19 -6.45 13.39
N VAL A 23 -10.55 -5.59 14.37
CA VAL A 23 -10.39 -4.14 14.26
C VAL A 23 -8.91 -3.76 14.17
N VAL A 24 -8.08 -4.29 15.07
CA VAL A 24 -6.63 -4.04 15.06
C VAL A 24 -5.99 -4.53 13.75
N ARG A 25 -6.44 -5.68 13.23
CA ARG A 25 -5.97 -6.17 11.93
C ARG A 25 -6.36 -5.23 10.79
N ARG A 26 -7.61 -4.76 10.77
CA ARG A 26 -8.10 -3.80 9.78
C ARG A 26 -7.34 -2.47 9.84
N ASP A 27 -7.03 -1.98 11.04
CA ASP A 27 -6.25 -0.75 11.21
C ASP A 27 -4.82 -0.89 10.67
N ARG A 28 -4.17 -2.04 10.91
CA ARG A 28 -2.84 -2.33 10.34
C ARG A 28 -2.89 -2.39 8.81
N GLU A 29 -3.94 -2.98 8.25
CA GLU A 29 -4.18 -3.01 6.81
C GLU A 29 -4.33 -1.60 6.22
N LEU A 30 -5.13 -0.74 6.85
CA LEU A 30 -5.30 0.65 6.43
C LEU A 30 -4.00 1.45 6.52
N GLN A 31 -3.20 1.23 7.57
CA GLN A 31 -1.88 1.83 7.71
C GLN A 31 -0.94 1.39 6.58
N THR A 32 -0.92 0.11 6.24
CA THR A 32 -0.14 -0.44 5.10
C THR A 32 -0.50 0.27 3.80
N ILE A 33 -1.79 0.36 3.50
CA ILE A 33 -2.29 1.05 2.30
C ILE A 33 -1.88 2.53 2.31
N SER A 34 -1.96 3.18 3.47
CA SER A 34 -1.55 4.58 3.61
C SER A 34 -0.04 4.77 3.34
N ILE A 35 0.79 3.81 3.73
CA ILE A 35 2.22 3.80 3.49
C ILE A 35 2.48 3.60 1.99
N MET A 36 1.85 2.61 1.36
CA MET A 36 1.96 2.39 -0.08
C MET A 36 1.62 3.65 -0.90
N LYS A 37 0.55 4.37 -0.50
CA LYS A 37 0.16 5.66 -1.11
C LYS A 37 1.21 6.75 -0.92
N GLN A 38 1.86 6.81 0.24
CA GLN A 38 2.96 7.76 0.48
C GLN A 38 4.17 7.47 -0.41
N TYR A 39 4.51 6.21 -0.60
CA TYR A 39 5.59 5.82 -1.50
C TYR A 39 5.26 6.16 -2.97
N ALA A 40 4.04 5.88 -3.44
CA ALA A 40 3.64 6.25 -4.80
C ALA A 40 3.71 7.78 -5.03
N LYS A 41 3.26 8.57 -4.04
CA LYS A 41 3.39 10.04 -4.08
C LYS A 41 4.86 10.49 -4.09
N ALA A 42 5.71 9.83 -3.33
CA ALA A 42 7.14 10.13 -3.29
C ALA A 42 7.82 9.85 -4.63
N ILE A 43 7.46 8.75 -5.30
CA ILE A 43 7.94 8.39 -6.64
C ILE A 43 7.48 9.45 -7.66
N ASP A 44 6.20 9.87 -7.63
CA ASP A 44 5.69 10.91 -8.53
C ASP A 44 6.43 12.24 -8.35
N ALA A 45 6.66 12.65 -7.11
CA ALA A 45 7.40 13.87 -6.81
C ALA A 45 8.88 13.79 -7.24
N PHE A 46 9.49 12.61 -7.15
CA PHE A 46 10.85 12.36 -7.62
C PHE A 46 10.95 12.45 -9.14
N GLU A 47 10.03 11.81 -9.87
CA GLU A 47 9.97 11.86 -11.34
C GLU A 47 9.74 13.29 -11.84
N ASN A 48 8.84 14.04 -11.19
CA ASN A 48 8.57 15.44 -11.55
C ASN A 48 9.82 16.34 -11.39
N LYS A 49 10.76 15.98 -10.51
CA LYS A 49 11.99 16.75 -10.29
C LYS A 49 13.16 16.30 -11.17
N ASN A 50 13.34 14.99 -11.32
CA ASN A 50 14.53 14.41 -11.95
C ASN A 50 14.26 13.89 -13.37
N HIS A 51 13.02 13.95 -13.85
CA HIS A 51 12.55 13.38 -15.11
C HIS A 51 12.91 11.89 -15.30
N ALA A 52 13.18 11.20 -14.19
CA ALA A 52 13.59 9.81 -14.15
C ALA A 52 12.91 9.12 -12.97
N LEU A 53 12.59 7.85 -13.15
CA LEU A 53 12.07 7.01 -12.08
C LEU A 53 13.21 6.57 -11.15
N PRO A 54 12.95 6.42 -9.85
CA PRO A 54 13.95 5.98 -8.89
C PRO A 54 14.35 4.52 -9.16
N VAL A 55 15.64 4.22 -9.03
CA VAL A 55 16.20 2.86 -9.21
C VAL A 55 16.52 2.15 -7.90
N SER A 56 16.50 2.89 -6.78
CA SER A 56 16.63 2.34 -5.44
C SER A 56 15.88 3.20 -4.43
N ILE A 57 15.50 2.61 -3.28
CA ILE A 57 14.90 3.39 -2.20
C ILE A 57 15.88 4.38 -1.57
N ALA A 58 17.18 4.05 -1.59
CA ALA A 58 18.23 4.93 -1.10
C ALA A 58 18.18 6.27 -1.84
N GLN A 59 17.86 6.27 -3.14
CA GLN A 59 17.73 7.49 -3.94
C GLN A 59 16.58 8.40 -3.48
N LEU A 60 15.43 7.83 -3.04
CA LEU A 60 14.35 8.64 -2.45
C LEU A 60 14.69 9.14 -1.04
N LYS A 61 15.51 8.39 -0.30
CA LYS A 61 15.94 8.76 1.06
C LYS A 61 17.02 9.84 1.06
N ASP A 62 17.99 9.73 0.15
CA ASP A 62 19.15 10.61 0.06
C ASP A 62 18.82 11.94 -0.64
N ALA A 63 17.78 11.96 -1.47
CA ALA A 63 17.23 13.18 -2.02
C ALA A 63 16.52 14.02 -0.93
N ARG A 64 17.32 14.66 -0.07
CA ARG A 64 16.92 15.42 1.11
C ARG A 64 16.18 16.73 0.78
N GLN A 65 16.29 17.22 -0.45
CA GLN A 65 15.66 18.47 -0.90
C GLN A 65 14.93 18.26 -2.23
N PRO A 66 13.58 18.32 -2.27
CA PRO A 66 12.64 18.21 -1.16
C PRO A 66 12.55 16.76 -0.65
N ARG A 67 12.33 16.60 0.65
CA ARG A 67 12.19 15.29 1.28
C ARG A 67 10.92 14.57 0.77
N PHE A 68 11.11 13.48 0.02
CA PHE A 68 9.99 12.76 -0.60
C PHE A 68 9.25 11.81 0.35
N LEU A 69 9.95 11.20 1.31
CA LEU A 69 9.35 10.25 2.27
C LEU A 69 9.05 10.90 3.63
N ARG A 70 7.79 10.76 4.09
CA ARG A 70 7.33 11.23 5.40
C ARG A 70 7.63 10.18 6.48
N GLY A 71 8.87 10.18 6.96
CA GLY A 71 9.35 9.28 8.01
C GLY A 71 10.86 9.40 8.15
N ILE A 72 11.39 9.48 9.37
CA ILE A 72 12.83 9.70 9.64
C ILE A 72 13.66 8.43 9.39
N GLY A 73 13.02 7.27 9.25
CA GLY A 73 13.70 5.99 9.01
C GLY A 73 12.93 5.06 8.10
N ASP A 74 13.42 3.82 8.05
CA ASP A 74 12.76 2.68 7.44
C ASP A 74 11.34 2.49 7.97
N THR A 75 10.33 2.62 7.10
CA THR A 75 8.94 2.42 7.50
C THR A 75 8.73 0.95 7.83
N ILE A 76 8.41 0.65 9.08
CA ILE A 76 8.06 -0.71 9.52
C ILE A 76 6.70 -1.06 8.89
N ASP A 77 6.60 -2.23 8.27
CA ASP A 77 5.32 -2.76 7.79
C ASP A 77 4.46 -3.16 9.01
N PRO A 78 3.29 -2.55 9.22
CA PRO A 78 2.41 -2.89 10.35
C PRO A 78 1.81 -4.31 10.26
N LEU A 79 1.93 -4.99 9.11
CA LEU A 79 1.44 -6.35 8.88
C LEU A 79 2.45 -7.45 9.22
N THR A 80 3.75 -7.22 8.96
CA THR A 80 4.85 -8.15 9.25
C THR A 80 5.64 -7.76 10.50
N GLY A 81 5.57 -6.49 10.90
CA GLY A 81 6.37 -5.93 12.01
C GLY A 81 7.84 -5.74 11.65
N GLN A 82 8.21 -5.91 10.37
CA GLN A 82 9.57 -5.79 9.86
C GLN A 82 9.62 -4.75 8.73
N VAL A 83 10.83 -4.33 8.35
CA VAL A 83 11.04 -3.45 7.20
C VAL A 83 11.33 -4.32 5.98
N ASP A 84 10.32 -5.07 5.51
CA ASP A 84 10.48 -6.05 4.43
C ASP A 84 9.59 -5.77 3.21
N TRP A 85 9.43 -4.50 2.86
CA TRP A 85 8.70 -4.12 1.65
C TRP A 85 9.32 -4.74 0.39
N LEU A 86 8.47 -5.27 -0.48
CA LEU A 86 8.85 -5.76 -1.79
C LEU A 86 8.60 -4.67 -2.82
N ILE A 87 9.47 -4.59 -3.81
CA ILE A 87 9.34 -3.59 -4.86
C ILE A 87 8.45 -4.09 -6.01
N VAL A 88 7.62 -3.19 -6.52
CA VAL A 88 6.85 -3.39 -7.75
C VAL A 88 7.53 -2.63 -8.88
N THR A 89 8.07 -3.38 -9.84
CA THR A 89 8.72 -2.82 -11.04
C THR A 89 7.69 -2.59 -12.14
N GLN A 90 8.01 -1.78 -13.15
CA GLN A 90 7.14 -1.59 -14.31
C GLN A 90 6.88 -2.90 -15.10
N ALA A 91 7.81 -3.84 -15.08
CA ALA A 91 7.63 -5.16 -15.68
C ALA A 91 6.74 -6.09 -14.84
N THR A 92 6.58 -5.80 -13.55
CA THR A 92 5.77 -6.59 -12.61
C THR A 92 4.37 -6.02 -12.41
N ALA A 93 4.19 -4.72 -12.61
CA ALA A 93 2.85 -4.13 -12.68
C ALA A 93 2.23 -4.44 -14.05
N GLY A 94 1.52 -5.57 -14.12
CA GLY A 94 0.45 -5.74 -15.10
C GLY A 94 -0.58 -4.60 -14.98
N PRO A 95 -1.43 -4.40 -16.01
CA PRO A 95 -2.09 -3.12 -16.24
C PRO A 95 -3.07 -2.80 -15.11
N SER A 96 -2.91 -1.63 -14.50
CA SER A 96 -3.99 -0.96 -13.77
C SER A 96 -5.16 -0.76 -14.75
N THR A 97 -6.30 -1.37 -14.43
CA THR A 97 -7.65 -1.19 -15.01
C THR A 97 -7.74 -0.70 -16.47
N PRO A 98 -8.24 -1.53 -17.43
CA PRO A 98 -8.50 -1.05 -18.77
C PRO A 98 -9.64 -0.02 -18.74
N ALA A 99 -9.46 1.07 -19.48
CA ALA A 99 -10.59 1.87 -19.94
C ALA A 99 -11.60 0.95 -20.67
N PRO A 100 -12.92 1.21 -20.58
CA PRO A 100 -13.92 0.32 -21.19
C PRO A 100 -13.67 0.19 -22.70
N GLY A 101 -13.29 -1.02 -23.16
CA GLY A 101 -13.18 -1.35 -24.58
C GLY A 101 -11.85 -1.94 -25.08
N LEU A 102 -10.82 -2.11 -24.23
CA LEU A 102 -9.57 -2.78 -24.63
C LEU A 102 -9.41 -4.12 -23.89
N GLN A 103 -9.23 -5.18 -24.66
CA GLN A 103 -9.09 -6.57 -24.22
C GLN A 103 -7.98 -6.71 -23.15
N PRO A 104 -8.20 -7.46 -22.06
CA PRO A 104 -7.20 -7.60 -21.00
C PRO A 104 -5.93 -8.28 -21.54
N PRO A 105 -4.75 -7.70 -21.31
CA PRO A 105 -3.48 -8.40 -21.51
C PRO A 105 -3.39 -9.61 -20.56
N PRO A 106 -2.68 -10.68 -20.97
CA PRO A 106 -2.55 -11.90 -20.17
C PRO A 106 -2.00 -11.59 -18.79
N THR A 107 -2.63 -12.18 -17.77
CA THR A 107 -2.21 -12.15 -16.37
C THR A 107 -0.76 -12.63 -16.25
N SER A 108 0.18 -11.69 -16.12
CA SER A 108 1.53 -12.00 -15.67
C SER A 108 1.48 -12.21 -14.16
N THR A 109 1.60 -13.46 -13.71
CA THR A 109 1.96 -13.79 -12.33
C THR A 109 3.18 -12.95 -11.95
N ALA A 110 2.99 -11.98 -11.06
CA ALA A 110 4.07 -11.14 -10.57
C ALA A 110 5.20 -12.04 -10.00
N PRO A 111 6.46 -11.93 -10.46
CA PRO A 111 7.56 -12.68 -9.87
C PRO A 111 7.68 -12.41 -8.35
N PRO A 112 8.29 -13.35 -7.59
CA PRO A 112 8.52 -13.17 -6.16
C PRO A 112 9.22 -11.83 -5.93
N GLY A 113 8.66 -11.05 -5.02
CA GLY A 113 9.04 -9.65 -4.86
C GLY A 113 10.51 -9.57 -4.48
N ILE A 114 11.21 -8.62 -5.10
CA ILE A 114 12.59 -8.35 -4.73
C ILE A 114 12.52 -7.48 -3.47
N PRO A 115 13.16 -7.88 -2.35
CA PRO A 115 13.17 -7.08 -1.14
C PRO A 115 13.79 -5.72 -1.43
N MET A 116 13.18 -4.67 -0.88
CA MET A 116 13.54 -3.28 -1.16
C MET A 116 15.00 -2.94 -0.81
N LYS A 117 15.59 -3.70 0.11
CA LYS A 117 16.99 -3.55 0.54
C LYS A 117 18.00 -3.97 -0.52
N ASP A 118 17.69 -4.98 -1.32
CA ASP A 118 18.63 -5.63 -2.25
C ASP A 118 18.32 -5.30 -3.72
N TYR A 119 17.33 -4.46 -3.97
CA TYR A 119 16.92 -4.11 -5.32
C TYR A 119 17.84 -3.04 -5.94
N ALA A 120 18.58 -3.48 -6.95
CA ALA A 120 19.34 -2.64 -7.88
C ALA A 120 18.81 -2.78 -9.33
N GLY A 121 17.59 -3.31 -9.49
CA GLY A 121 17.08 -3.88 -10.73
C GLY A 121 16.15 -2.98 -11.55
N GLY A 122 16.53 -1.72 -11.77
CA GLY A 122 15.83 -0.78 -12.68
C GLY A 122 14.76 0.11 -12.03
N PRO A 123 14.01 0.87 -12.84
CA PRO A 123 12.94 1.75 -12.37
C PRO A 123 11.83 1.00 -11.63
N PHE A 124 11.46 1.48 -10.44
CA PHE A 124 10.30 0.98 -9.74
C PHE A 124 9.19 2.02 -9.62
N ILE A 125 7.97 1.52 -9.50
CA ILE A 125 6.74 2.31 -9.60
C ILE A 125 5.82 2.13 -8.38
N GLY A 126 6.19 1.26 -7.44
CA GLY A 126 5.43 1.05 -6.22
C GLY A 126 6.11 0.06 -5.27
N ILE A 127 5.43 -0.19 -4.15
CA ILE A 127 5.83 -1.16 -3.14
C ILE A 127 4.64 -2.05 -2.77
N ARG A 128 4.92 -3.24 -2.24
CA ARG A 128 3.93 -4.16 -1.68
C ARG A 128 4.43 -4.80 -0.37
N PRO A 129 3.54 -5.19 0.55
CA PRO A 129 3.93 -5.90 1.76
C PRO A 129 4.42 -7.33 1.44
N ASN A 130 5.37 -7.85 2.21
CA ASN A 130 5.83 -9.24 2.13
C ASN A 130 5.00 -10.14 3.07
N LYS A 131 3.70 -10.17 2.84
CA LYS A 131 2.78 -11.02 3.60
C LYS A 131 1.89 -11.80 2.66
N ASN A 132 1.68 -13.05 3.02
CA ASN A 132 0.81 -13.97 2.30
C ASN A 132 -0.51 -14.13 3.06
N GLY A 133 -1.61 -14.27 2.32
CA GLY A 133 -2.95 -14.55 2.88
C GLY A 133 -4.05 -13.58 2.47
N ILE A 134 -5.25 -13.87 2.93
CA ILE A 134 -6.49 -13.13 2.65
C ILE A 134 -6.50 -11.83 3.46
N SER A 135 -6.87 -10.72 2.86
CA SER A 135 -7.03 -9.41 3.47
C SER A 135 -8.46 -9.14 3.96
N LEU A 136 -8.63 -8.29 4.99
CA LEU A 136 -9.97 -7.80 5.40
C LEU A 136 -10.44 -6.59 4.57
N VAL A 137 -9.49 -5.90 3.93
CA VAL A 137 -9.72 -4.73 3.09
C VAL A 137 -9.31 -5.06 1.67
N THR A 138 -10.18 -4.84 0.69
CA THR A 138 -9.80 -5.00 -0.72
C THR A 138 -9.05 -3.74 -1.18
N LEU A 139 -7.89 -3.93 -1.82
CA LEU A 139 -7.13 -2.87 -2.46
C LEU A 139 -7.11 -3.15 -3.96
N ASN A 140 -7.66 -2.27 -4.79
CA ASN A 140 -7.70 -2.46 -6.25
C ASN A 140 -8.31 -3.83 -6.66
N GLN A 141 -9.38 -4.26 -5.97
CA GLN A 141 -10.04 -5.57 -6.13
C GLN A 141 -9.19 -6.79 -5.71
N ALA A 142 -7.99 -6.60 -5.16
CA ALA A 142 -7.19 -7.68 -4.61
C ALA A 142 -7.69 -8.07 -3.21
N GLU A 143 -8.06 -9.34 -3.07
CA GLU A 143 -8.45 -9.94 -1.80
C GLU A 143 -7.25 -10.52 -1.04
N LYS A 144 -6.09 -10.65 -1.69
CA LYS A 144 -4.86 -11.19 -1.08
C LYS A 144 -3.79 -10.12 -0.94
N TYR A 145 -3.00 -10.19 0.14
CA TYR A 145 -1.89 -9.26 0.38
C TYR A 145 -0.81 -9.32 -0.70
N GLU A 146 -0.59 -10.48 -1.32
CA GLU A 146 0.43 -10.67 -2.37
C GLU A 146 0.11 -9.89 -3.66
N GLU A 147 -1.19 -9.71 -3.90
CA GLU A 147 -1.76 -9.00 -5.04
C GLU A 147 -1.90 -7.50 -4.76
N TRP A 148 -1.71 -7.06 -3.51
CA TRP A 148 -1.76 -5.65 -3.17
C TRP A 148 -0.60 -4.90 -3.82
N HIS A 149 -0.96 -4.04 -4.76
CA HIS A 149 -0.05 -3.07 -5.34
C HIS A 149 -0.75 -1.73 -5.40
N TYR A 150 0.02 -0.68 -5.13
CA TYR A 150 -0.41 0.68 -5.37
C TYR A 150 0.72 1.38 -6.07
N THR A 151 0.51 1.64 -7.36
CA THR A 151 1.52 2.15 -8.26
C THR A 151 1.41 3.66 -8.45
N LEU A 152 2.42 4.23 -9.08
CA LEU A 152 2.41 5.59 -9.59
C LEU A 152 1.18 5.89 -10.47
N LEU A 153 0.77 4.95 -11.32
CA LEU A 153 -0.36 5.13 -12.21
C LEU A 153 -1.68 5.21 -11.42
N ASP A 154 -1.85 4.35 -10.42
CA ASP A 154 -3.01 4.39 -9.51
C ASP A 154 -3.08 5.74 -8.78
N TYR A 155 -1.93 6.24 -8.31
CA TYR A 155 -1.85 7.55 -7.66
C TYR A 155 -2.27 8.70 -8.59
N ARG A 156 -1.80 8.68 -9.85
CA ARG A 156 -2.15 9.69 -10.86
C ARG A 156 -3.63 9.65 -11.20
N ASN A 157 -4.20 8.46 -11.36
CA ASN A 157 -5.63 8.27 -11.62
C ASN A 157 -6.47 8.77 -10.45
N ASP A 158 -6.12 8.41 -9.20
CA ASP A 158 -6.78 8.90 -7.99
C ASP A 158 -6.72 10.43 -7.89
N ARG A 159 -5.57 11.03 -8.20
CA ARG A 159 -5.41 12.48 -8.20
C ARG A 159 -6.28 13.15 -9.26
N ALA A 160 -6.28 12.64 -10.49
CA ALA A 160 -7.09 13.16 -11.58
C ALA A 160 -8.60 13.07 -11.26
N ALA A 161 -9.05 11.94 -10.72
CA ALA A 161 -10.44 11.75 -10.31
C ALA A 161 -10.87 12.76 -9.23
N ARG A 162 -10.00 13.02 -8.24
CA ARG A 162 -10.27 14.03 -7.19
C ARG A 162 -10.36 15.44 -7.75
N LEU A 163 -9.49 15.81 -8.69
CA LEU A 163 -9.52 17.11 -9.35
C LEU A 163 -10.80 17.27 -10.17
N ALA A 164 -11.18 16.25 -10.95
CA ALA A 164 -12.42 16.26 -11.72
C ALA A 164 -13.67 16.37 -10.82
N ALA A 165 -13.69 15.66 -9.69
CA ALA A 165 -14.77 15.75 -8.71
C ALA A 165 -14.85 17.15 -8.08
N ALA A 166 -13.71 17.75 -7.73
CA ALA A 166 -13.66 19.11 -7.21
C ALA A 166 -14.21 20.14 -8.21
N THR A 167 -13.85 20.04 -9.48
CA THR A 167 -14.35 20.94 -10.53
C THR A 167 -15.87 20.88 -10.69
N ARG A 168 -16.48 19.69 -10.56
CA ARG A 168 -17.94 19.53 -10.66
C ARG A 168 -18.74 20.13 -9.50
N VAL A 169 -18.12 20.31 -8.32
CA VAL A 169 -18.80 20.89 -7.15
C VAL A 169 -18.99 22.41 -7.29
N TRP A 170 -18.21 23.06 -8.16
CA TRP A 170 -18.25 24.51 -8.37
C TRP A 170 -18.96 24.93 -9.67
N GLN A 171 -19.68 24.01 -10.32
CA GLN A 171 -20.56 24.28 -11.48
C GLN A 171 -22.02 24.16 -11.06
#